data_AF-A0A7J7Z4H5-F1
#
_entry.id   AF-A0A7J7Z4H5-F1
#
_cell.length_a   1.000
_cell.length_b   1.000
_cell.length_c   1.000
_cell.angle_alpha   90.00
_cell.angle_beta   90.00
_cell.angle_gamma   90.00
#
_symmetry.space_group_name_H-M   'P 1'
#
loop_
_entity.id
_entity.type
_entity.pdbx_description
1 polymer ?
#
loop_
_entity_poly.entity_id
_entity_poly.type
_entity_poly.pdbx_seq_one_letter_code
_entity_poly.pdbx_strand_id
1 'polypeptide(L)'
;MKSQGIYETPAGTVLYHAPFIHIEAFTLDREVCKIMPGLGLKFAGLGYIGVWHSPECEFARHCIAKSQEHVEGNALVCVFKGQVYSLGGESPLSLYNLELVSTNCAGRLRANRYHRFYQHQLPEAEEMSLPPEQGHQQIDQLTMRAGPPHFAHLPSTGANCDNL
;
A
#
# COMPACT_ATOMS: atom_id res chain seq x y z
N MET A 1 7.96 -10.82 -33.60
CA MET A 1 7.30 -12.15 -33.55
C MET A 1 6.87 -12.40 -32.10
N LYS A 2 5.66 -12.90 -31.83
CA LYS A 2 5.24 -13.24 -30.45
C LYS A 2 5.59 -14.70 -30.18
N SER A 3 6.05 -15.01 -28.98
CA SER A 3 6.34 -16.36 -28.51
C SER A 3 5.57 -16.64 -27.21
N GLN A 4 5.20 -17.90 -26.99
CA GLN A 4 4.62 -18.38 -25.74
C GLN A 4 5.66 -19.28 -25.07
N GLY A 5 5.87 -19.11 -23.77
CA GLY A 5 6.85 -19.86 -22.99
C GLY A 5 6.34 -20.10 -21.57
N ILE A 6 6.76 -21.23 -20.99
CA ILE A 6 6.50 -21.58 -19.59
C ILE A 6 7.81 -21.40 -18.83
N TYR A 7 7.76 -20.71 -17.68
CA TYR A 7 8.92 -20.41 -16.86
C TYR A 7 8.68 -20.85 -15.43
N GLU A 8 9.68 -21.51 -14.84
CA GLU A 8 9.67 -21.91 -13.44
C GLU A 8 10.81 -21.18 -12.73
N THR A 9 10.47 -20.23 -11.85
CA THR A 9 11.45 -19.38 -11.15
C THR A 9 11.17 -19.30 -9.64
N PRO A 10 11.14 -20.44 -8.92
CA PRO A 10 10.65 -20.48 -7.54
C PRO A 10 11.41 -19.56 -6.59
N ALA A 11 12.75 -19.57 -6.66
CA ALA A 11 13.58 -18.69 -5.84
C ALA A 11 13.43 -17.21 -6.24
N GLY A 12 13.34 -16.93 -7.54
CA GLY A 12 13.14 -15.57 -8.04
C GLY A 12 11.82 -14.96 -7.57
N THR A 13 10.72 -15.73 -7.64
CA THR A 13 9.42 -15.31 -7.14
C THR A 13 9.45 -15.02 -5.65
N VAL A 14 10.11 -15.86 -4.84
CA VAL A 14 10.28 -15.60 -3.40
C VAL A 14 11.10 -14.33 -3.16
N LEU A 15 12.25 -14.18 -3.81
CA LEU A 15 13.11 -12.99 -3.60
C LEU A 15 12.45 -11.69 -4.09
N TYR A 16 11.67 -11.75 -5.16
CA TYR A 16 10.97 -10.58 -5.68
C TYR A 16 9.86 -10.12 -4.74
N HIS A 17 9.00 -11.04 -4.31
CA HIS A 17 7.84 -10.70 -3.48
C HIS A 17 8.18 -10.48 -2.02
N ALA A 18 9.18 -11.19 -1.50
CA ALA A 18 9.26 -11.41 -0.08
C ALA A 18 10.22 -10.48 0.67
N PRO A 19 11.51 -10.33 0.32
CA PRO A 19 12.38 -9.34 0.93
C PRO A 19 12.46 -8.05 0.11
N PHE A 20 12.54 -8.12 -1.22
CA PHE A 20 12.89 -6.95 -2.03
C PHE A 20 11.81 -5.86 -1.99
N ILE A 21 10.59 -6.15 -2.45
CA ILE A 21 9.50 -5.15 -2.45
C ILE A 21 9.10 -4.74 -1.03
N HIS A 22 9.04 -5.70 -0.10
CA HIS A 22 8.60 -5.41 1.26
C HIS A 22 9.63 -4.57 2.03
N ILE A 23 10.92 -4.93 2.02
CA ILE A 23 11.96 -4.19 2.77
C ILE A 23 12.18 -2.83 2.14
N GLU A 24 12.16 -2.71 0.80
CA GLU A 24 12.22 -1.41 0.13
C GLU A 24 11.07 -0.50 0.58
N ALA A 25 9.84 -1.01 0.70
CA ALA A 25 8.71 -0.19 1.15
C ALA A 25 8.87 0.35 2.59
N PHE A 26 9.63 -0.34 3.46
CA PHE A 26 9.92 0.11 4.83
C PHE A 26 11.10 1.08 4.93
N THR A 27 12.03 1.04 3.97
CA THR A 27 13.34 1.71 4.06
C THR A 27 13.51 2.84 3.05
N LEU A 28 12.79 2.82 1.92
CA LEU A 28 12.82 3.91 0.94
C LEU A 28 11.88 5.04 1.32
N ASP A 29 12.35 6.26 1.04
CA ASP A 29 11.48 7.44 1.02
C ASP A 29 10.37 7.30 -0.03
N ARG A 30 9.20 7.88 0.28
CA ARG A 30 7.99 7.80 -0.53
C ARG A 30 8.19 8.23 -1.98
N GLU A 31 8.92 9.31 -2.24
CA GLU A 31 9.08 9.81 -3.61
C GLU A 31 10.09 8.97 -4.40
N VAL A 32 11.13 8.46 -3.74
CA VAL A 32 12.08 7.50 -4.35
C VAL A 32 11.37 6.20 -4.72
N CYS A 33 10.49 5.71 -3.84
CA CYS A 33 9.70 4.50 -4.07
C CYS A 33 8.77 4.62 -5.30
N LYS A 34 8.33 5.84 -5.67
CA LYS A 34 7.53 6.05 -6.90
C LYS A 34 8.38 6.02 -8.16
N ILE A 35 9.63 6.47 -8.08
CA ILE A 35 10.54 6.57 -9.24
C ILE A 35 11.08 5.17 -9.58
N MET A 36 11.35 4.35 -8.57
CA MET A 36 12.00 3.04 -8.72
C MET A 36 11.31 2.07 -9.69
N PRO A 37 9.97 1.84 -9.63
CA PRO A 37 9.29 0.95 -10.56
C PRO A 37 9.49 1.33 -12.03
N GLY A 38 9.50 2.64 -12.33
CA GLY A 38 9.74 3.14 -13.69
C GLY A 38 11.16 2.89 -14.18
N LEU A 39 12.14 2.98 -13.28
CA LEU A 39 13.54 2.66 -13.59
C LEU A 39 13.74 1.15 -13.76
N GLY A 40 13.10 0.33 -12.90
CA GLY A 40 13.12 -1.13 -12.96
C GLY A 40 12.55 -1.67 -14.27
N LEU A 41 11.44 -1.11 -14.75
CA LEU A 41 10.86 -1.48 -16.06
C LEU A 41 11.83 -1.22 -17.22
N LYS A 42 12.51 -0.07 -17.21
CA LYS A 42 13.51 0.28 -18.23
C LYS A 42 14.71 -0.68 -18.18
N PHE A 43 15.22 -0.96 -16.98
CA PHE A 43 16.30 -1.90 -16.78
C PHE A 43 15.94 -3.32 -17.27
N ALA A 44 14.74 -3.81 -16.94
CA ALA A 44 14.24 -5.10 -17.42
C ALA A 44 14.12 -5.14 -18.95
N GLY A 45 13.63 -4.07 -19.58
CA GLY A 45 13.55 -3.95 -21.03
C GLY A 45 14.92 -3.98 -21.72
N LEU A 46 15.90 -3.25 -21.19
CA LEU A 46 17.27 -3.23 -21.70
C LEU A 46 17.94 -4.62 -21.58
N GLY A 47 17.73 -5.30 -20.45
CA GLY A 47 18.19 -6.67 -20.23
C GLY A 47 17.56 -7.66 -21.21
N TYR A 48 16.26 -7.54 -21.49
CA TYR A 48 15.55 -8.40 -22.44
C TYR A 48 16.03 -8.22 -23.89
N ILE A 49 16.32 -6.98 -24.29
CA ILE A 49 16.86 -6.66 -25.62
C ILE A 49 18.32 -7.14 -25.76
N GLY A 50 19.04 -7.32 -24.64
CA GLY A 50 20.42 -7.79 -24.62
C GLY A 50 21.46 -6.67 -24.62
N VAL A 51 21.07 -5.42 -24.39
CA VAL A 51 21.98 -4.25 -24.35
C VAL A 51 22.58 -4.04 -22.96
N TRP A 52 23.19 -5.07 -22.39
CA TRP A 52 23.72 -5.03 -21.02
C TRP A 52 24.87 -4.03 -20.84
N HIS A 53 25.73 -3.91 -21.85
CA HIS A 53 26.95 -3.08 -21.83
C HIS A 53 26.75 -1.69 -22.42
N SER A 54 25.50 -1.20 -22.49
CA SER A 54 25.21 0.13 -22.99
C SER A 54 25.27 1.19 -21.89
N PRO A 55 25.56 2.47 -22.22
CA PRO A 55 25.64 3.54 -21.23
C PRO A 55 24.31 3.75 -20.50
N GLU A 56 23.17 3.52 -21.16
CA GLU A 56 21.86 3.61 -20.53
C GLU A 56 21.61 2.50 -19.49
N CYS A 57 22.10 1.28 -19.74
CA CYS A 57 21.99 0.17 -18.79
C CYS A 57 22.94 0.37 -17.59
N GLU A 58 24.14 0.89 -17.83
CA GLU A 58 25.07 1.27 -16.76
C GLU A 58 24.50 2.38 -15.87
N PHE A 59 23.94 3.42 -16.47
CA PHE A 59 23.26 4.50 -15.73
C PHE A 59 22.10 3.96 -14.87
N ALA A 60 21.23 3.12 -15.45
CA ALA A 60 20.12 2.53 -14.72
C ALA A 60 20.61 1.67 -13.53
N ARG A 61 21.63 0.84 -13.74
CA ARG A 61 22.23 0.02 -12.67
C ARG A 61 22.81 0.87 -11.55
N HIS A 62 23.51 1.96 -11.88
CA HIS A 62 24.06 2.85 -10.87
C HIS A 62 22.96 3.53 -10.03
N CYS A 63 21.89 3.99 -10.68
CA CYS A 63 20.75 4.58 -9.98
C CYS A 63 20.04 3.59 -9.05
N ILE A 64 19.86 2.33 -9.50
CA ILE A 64 19.31 1.26 -8.65
C ILE A 64 20.26 0.97 -7.50
N ALA A 65 21.56 0.78 -7.75
CA ALA A 65 22.54 0.52 -6.69
C ALA A 65 22.55 1.63 -5.62
N LYS A 66 22.43 2.89 -6.06
CA LYS A 66 22.36 4.05 -5.16
C LYS A 66 21.13 4.02 -4.25
N SER A 67 19.98 3.55 -4.73
CA SER A 67 18.79 3.47 -3.89
C SER A 67 18.84 2.34 -2.86
N GLN A 68 19.61 1.29 -3.16
CA GLN A 68 19.75 0.14 -2.27
C GLN A 68 20.71 0.37 -1.08
N GLU A 69 21.40 1.50 -1.00
CA GLU A 69 22.41 1.74 0.06
C GLU A 69 21.88 1.63 1.49
N HIS A 70 20.60 1.93 1.70
CA HIS A 70 19.96 1.91 3.03
C HIS A 70 18.89 0.80 3.16
N VAL A 71 18.80 -0.09 2.17
CA VAL A 71 17.82 -1.18 2.14
C VAL A 71 18.42 -2.39 2.84
N GLU A 72 18.25 -2.41 4.16
CA GLU A 72 18.68 -3.54 5.00
C GLU A 72 17.55 -3.99 5.93
N GLY A 73 17.44 -5.29 6.16
CA GLY A 73 16.41 -5.84 7.06
C GLY A 73 16.14 -7.32 6.84
N ASN A 74 15.27 -7.86 7.68
CA ASN A 74 14.79 -9.23 7.61
C ASN A 74 13.31 -9.23 7.26
N ALA A 75 12.89 -10.09 6.33
CA ALA A 75 11.50 -10.30 5.97
C ALA A 75 11.07 -11.72 6.38
N LEU A 76 9.92 -11.82 7.05
CA LEU A 76 9.27 -13.07 7.40
C LEU A 76 8.25 -13.42 6.32
N VAL A 77 8.37 -14.63 5.77
CA VAL A 77 7.65 -15.04 4.57
C VAL A 77 7.09 -16.44 4.77
N CYS A 78 5.83 -16.62 4.39
CA CYS A 78 5.19 -17.92 4.30
C CYS A 78 5.02 -18.30 2.83
N VAL A 79 5.50 -19.49 2.46
CA VAL A 79 5.26 -20.04 1.13
C VAL A 79 4.24 -21.16 1.27
N PHE A 80 3.09 -20.99 0.61
CA PHE A 80 1.99 -21.95 0.70
C PHE A 80 1.33 -22.15 -0.66
N LYS A 81 1.18 -23.41 -1.07
CA LYS A 81 0.54 -23.82 -2.34
C LYS A 81 1.01 -23.03 -3.58
N GLY A 82 2.31 -22.81 -3.69
CA GLY A 82 2.91 -22.09 -4.82
C GLY A 82 2.72 -20.57 -4.78
N GLN A 83 2.20 -20.02 -3.69
CA GLN A 83 2.10 -18.59 -3.44
C GLN A 83 3.06 -18.16 -2.33
N VAL A 84 3.48 -16.90 -2.38
CA VAL A 84 4.39 -16.28 -1.42
C VAL A 84 3.63 -15.19 -0.67
N TYR A 85 3.61 -15.28 0.66
CA TYR A 85 2.92 -14.35 1.55
C TYR A 85 3.93 -13.69 2.48
N SER A 86 3.93 -12.36 2.52
CA SER A 86 4.74 -11.60 3.45
C SER A 86 4.00 -11.45 4.78
N LEU A 87 4.56 -11.98 5.85
CA LEU A 87 3.96 -11.96 7.18
C LEU A 87 4.36 -10.71 7.98
N GLY A 88 5.58 -10.23 7.76
CA GLY A 88 6.13 -9.07 8.46
C GLY A 88 7.59 -8.86 8.10
N GLY A 89 8.18 -7.79 8.62
CA GLY A 89 9.59 -7.51 8.44
C GLY A 89 10.09 -6.54 9.49
N GLU A 90 11.39 -6.59 9.74
CA GLU A 90 12.10 -5.70 10.65
C GLU A 90 13.32 -5.13 9.95
N SER A 91 13.64 -3.87 10.24
CA SER A 91 14.81 -3.19 9.71
C SER A 91 15.33 -2.20 10.74
N PRO A 92 16.65 -2.15 10.98
CA PRO A 92 17.24 -1.12 11.84
C PRO A 92 17.12 0.29 11.24
N LEU A 93 17.04 0.41 9.91
CA LEU A 93 16.90 1.66 9.17
C LEU A 93 15.47 1.92 8.69
N SER A 94 14.48 1.38 9.40
CA SER A 94 13.07 1.57 9.05
C SER A 94 12.66 3.05 9.15
N LEU A 95 12.01 3.56 8.11
CA LEU A 95 11.36 4.88 8.11
C LEU A 95 9.99 4.85 8.81
N TYR A 96 9.52 3.66 9.20
CA TYR A 96 8.26 3.50 9.90
C TYR A 96 8.36 4.00 11.34
N ASN A 97 7.44 4.89 11.74
CA ASN A 97 7.37 5.43 13.09
C ASN A 97 6.00 5.12 13.73
N LEU A 98 6.00 4.18 14.67
CA LEU A 98 4.80 3.72 15.37
C LEU A 98 4.11 4.85 16.16
N GLU A 99 4.88 5.73 16.82
CA GLU A 99 4.31 6.83 17.62
C GLU A 99 3.58 7.87 16.78
N LEU A 100 3.98 8.01 15.51
CA LEU A 100 3.27 8.87 14.57
C LEU A 100 1.98 8.20 14.10
N VAL A 101 2.00 6.90 13.77
CA VAL A 101 0.83 6.23 13.17
C VAL A 101 -0.22 5.82 14.21
N SER A 102 0.18 5.56 15.46
CA SER A 102 -0.71 5.05 16.50
C SER A 102 -1.87 5.99 16.82
N THR A 103 -3.08 5.43 16.89
CA THR A 103 -4.31 6.08 17.38
C THR A 103 -4.62 5.76 18.84
N ASN A 104 -3.92 4.78 19.43
CA ASN A 104 -4.22 4.24 20.75
C ASN A 104 -3.66 5.12 21.88
N CYS A 105 -2.67 5.93 21.58
CA CYS A 105 -2.10 6.94 22.47
C CYS A 105 -2.18 8.31 21.77
N ALA A 106 -2.32 9.38 22.55
CA ALA A 106 -2.22 10.75 22.04
C ALA A 106 -0.76 10.98 21.57
N GLY A 107 -0.47 10.53 20.35
CA GLY A 107 0.87 10.45 19.78
C GLY A 107 1.46 11.81 19.46
N ARG A 108 2.62 11.79 18.79
CA ARG A 108 3.41 12.99 18.46
C ARG A 108 2.83 13.80 17.28
N LEU A 109 1.83 13.27 16.59
CA LEU A 109 1.12 13.98 15.53
C LEU A 109 0.24 15.09 16.10
N ARG A 110 0.44 16.31 15.61
CA ARG A 110 -0.42 17.45 15.94
C ARG A 110 -1.60 17.50 14.96
N ALA A 111 -2.81 17.29 15.46
CA ALA A 111 -4.05 17.34 14.66
C ALA A 111 -4.17 18.66 13.85
N ASN A 112 -3.76 19.79 14.43
CA ASN A 112 -3.87 21.11 13.79
C ASN A 112 -2.97 21.28 12.54
N ARG A 113 -2.02 20.37 12.28
CA ARG A 113 -1.14 20.45 11.11
C ARG A 113 -1.83 20.07 9.80
N TYR A 114 -2.90 19.25 9.87
CA TYR A 114 -3.61 18.75 8.70
C TYR A 114 -4.55 19.78 8.08
N HIS A 115 -5.17 20.63 8.90
CA HIS A 115 -6.12 21.64 8.44
C HIS A 115 -5.52 22.54 7.35
N ARG A 116 -4.30 23.04 7.57
CA ARG A 116 -3.59 23.89 6.60
C ARG A 116 -3.18 23.12 5.35
N PHE A 117 -2.85 21.83 5.47
CA PHE A 117 -2.48 20.99 4.33
C PHE A 117 -3.66 20.82 3.36
N TYR A 118 -4.85 20.52 3.88
CA TYR A 118 -6.05 20.38 3.05
C TYR A 118 -6.49 21.70 2.41
N GLN A 119 -6.33 22.83 3.12
CA GLN A 119 -6.64 24.15 2.56
C GLN A 119 -5.79 24.52 1.34
N HIS A 120 -4.54 24.07 1.27
CA HIS A 120 -3.67 24.30 0.11
C HIS A 120 -3.92 23.35 -1.07
N GLN A 121 -4.58 22.21 -0.85
CA GLN A 121 -4.86 21.22 -1.90
C GLN A 121 -6.18 21.45 -2.65
N LEU A 122 -7.01 22.40 -2.22
CA LEU A 122 -8.18 22.85 -2.95
C LEU A 122 -7.81 24.11 -3.75
N PRO A 123 -7.29 24.00 -4.98
CA PRO A 123 -7.31 25.14 -5.87
C PRO A 123 -8.78 25.42 -6.17
N GLU A 124 -9.28 26.57 -5.72
CA GLU A 124 -10.60 27.11 -6.07
C GLU A 124 -11.79 26.21 -5.66
N ALA A 125 -12.08 26.17 -4.37
CA ALA A 125 -13.48 26.12 -3.96
C ALA A 125 -14.08 27.52 -4.22
N GLU A 126 -14.34 27.84 -5.49
CA GLU A 126 -15.34 28.85 -5.83
C GLU A 126 -16.64 28.43 -5.12
N GLU A 127 -17.31 29.40 -4.50
CA GLU A 127 -18.54 29.21 -3.72
C GLU A 127 -19.55 28.33 -4.48
N MET A 128 -19.55 27.03 -4.16
CA MET A 128 -20.67 26.17 -4.46
C MET A 128 -21.76 26.53 -3.45
N SER A 129 -22.47 27.62 -3.73
CA SER A 129 -23.61 28.08 -2.95
C SER A 129 -24.57 26.91 -2.79
N LEU A 130 -24.68 26.38 -1.57
CA LEU A 130 -25.75 25.47 -1.22
C LEU A 130 -27.08 26.20 -1.52
N PRO A 131 -28.06 25.55 -2.18
CA PRO A 131 -29.35 26.19 -2.36
C PRO A 131 -29.93 26.52 -0.97
N PRO A 132 -30.55 27.71 -0.80
CA PRO A 132 -31.02 28.16 0.49
C PRO A 132 -32.02 27.16 1.07
N GLU A 133 -31.89 26.87 2.37
CA GLU A 133 -32.83 26.02 3.11
C GLU A 133 -34.25 26.56 2.92
N GLN A 134 -35.03 25.87 2.09
CA GLN A 134 -36.48 26.07 2.06
C GLN A 134 -37.06 25.37 3.29
N GLY A 135 -37.73 26.18 4.10
CA GLY A 135 -38.18 25.83 5.43
C GLY A 135 -38.93 24.52 5.51
N HIS A 136 -38.74 23.86 6.65
CA HIS A 136 -39.52 22.75 7.13
C HIS A 136 -41.02 22.96 6.90
N GLN A 137 -41.57 22.32 5.86
CA GLN A 137 -42.99 21.99 5.81
C GLN A 137 -43.14 20.51 6.14
N GLN A 138 -43.76 20.32 7.28
CA GLN A 138 -44.23 19.08 7.88
C GLN A 138 -45.10 18.31 6.87
N ILE A 139 -44.70 17.09 6.52
CA ILE A 139 -45.56 16.12 5.84
C ILE A 139 -45.51 14.80 6.59
N ASP A 140 -46.71 14.39 6.96
CA ASP A 140 -47.07 13.26 7.80
C ASP A 140 -46.71 11.89 7.20
N GLN A 141 -46.69 10.94 8.13
CA GLN A 141 -46.53 9.49 8.00
C GLN A 141 -47.11 8.88 6.72
N LEU A 142 -46.29 8.14 5.99
CA LEU A 142 -46.74 7.07 5.09
C LEU A 142 -45.78 5.87 5.16
N THR A 143 -46.24 4.90 5.94
CA THR A 143 -45.66 3.58 6.15
C THR A 143 -45.62 2.78 4.84
N MET A 144 -44.45 2.28 4.42
CA MET A 144 -44.35 1.14 3.51
C MET A 144 -43.36 0.12 4.08
N ARG A 145 -43.88 -1.09 4.35
CA ARG A 145 -43.14 -2.26 4.83
C ARG A 145 -42.28 -2.86 3.72
N ALA A 146 -41.03 -3.18 4.03
CA ALA A 146 -40.26 -4.23 3.38
C ALA A 146 -39.56 -5.06 4.47
N GLY A 147 -39.84 -6.38 4.51
CA GLY A 147 -39.38 -7.29 5.55
C GLY A 147 -37.91 -7.71 5.38
N PRO A 148 -37.29 -8.27 6.44
CA PRO A 148 -35.88 -8.68 6.42
C PRO A 148 -35.68 -10.02 5.68
N PRO A 149 -34.53 -10.23 5.01
CA PRO A 149 -34.21 -11.52 4.41
C PRO A 149 -33.88 -12.56 5.50
N HIS A 150 -34.52 -13.73 5.41
CA HIS A 150 -34.22 -14.91 6.21
C HIS A 150 -32.76 -15.37 6.00
N PHE A 151 -31.96 -15.37 7.06
CA PHE A 151 -30.75 -16.19 7.17
C PHE A 151 -30.98 -17.27 8.23
N ALA A 152 -30.76 -18.52 7.83
CA ALA A 152 -30.96 -19.71 8.65
C ALA A 152 -29.99 -19.75 9.84
N HIS A 153 -30.51 -20.24 10.97
CA HIS A 153 -29.78 -20.47 12.20
C HIS A 153 -28.67 -21.52 12.04
N LEU A 154 -27.45 -21.20 12.50
CA LEU A 154 -26.48 -22.18 13.00
C LEU A 154 -26.23 -21.87 14.49
N PRO A 155 -26.20 -22.88 15.38
CA PRO A 155 -26.09 -22.65 16.81
C PRO A 155 -24.67 -22.20 17.21
N SER A 156 -24.62 -21.15 18.02
CA SER A 156 -23.44 -20.61 18.68
C SER A 156 -22.93 -21.58 19.75
N THR A 157 -21.69 -22.05 19.62
CA THR A 157 -20.94 -22.64 20.74
C THR A 157 -19.98 -21.57 21.24
N GLY A 158 -20.15 -21.16 22.50
CA GLY A 158 -19.38 -20.08 23.11
C GLY A 158 -17.92 -20.43 23.32
N ALA A 159 -17.04 -19.45 23.07
CA ALA A 159 -15.69 -19.42 23.60
C ALA A 159 -15.43 -18.00 24.13
N ASN A 160 -15.15 -17.95 25.43
CA ASN A 160 -14.76 -16.76 26.19
C ASN A 160 -13.51 -16.13 25.61
N CYS A 161 -13.52 -14.81 25.39
CA CYS A 161 -12.33 -14.01 25.18
C CYS A 161 -11.98 -13.29 26.46
N ASP A 162 -11.46 -14.04 27.44
CA ASP A 162 -10.57 -13.51 28.46
C ASP A 162 -9.22 -14.17 28.25
N ASN A 163 -8.18 -13.34 28.07
CA ASN A 163 -6.78 -13.64 27.75
C ASN A 163 -6.43 -13.70 26.26
N LEU A 164 -6.04 -12.53 25.72
CA LEU A 164 -4.74 -12.28 25.09
C LEU A 164 -4.53 -10.77 24.92
#